data_AF-A0A534BWI6-F1
#
_entry.id   AF-A0A534BWI6-F1
#
_cell.length_a   1.000
_cell.length_b   1.000
_cell.length_c   1.000
_cell.angle_alpha   90.00
_cell.angle_beta   90.00
_cell.angle_gamma   90.00
#
_symmetry.space_group_name_H-M   'P 1'
#
loop_
_entity.id
_entity.type
_entity.pdbx_description
1 polymer ?
#
loop_
_entity_poly.entity_id
_entity_poly.type
_entity_poly.pdbx_seq_one_letter_code
_entity_poly.pdbx_strand_id
1 'polypeptide(L)'
;FAGATGPALIRLSPSGDNTAEWEVPADALLTAEQLTALSQGKLYVIATSAANPRGEIRGQIAPDNVALTFSTMAPAAEARSVSPAAGGVVATTVDKSAYTLSIHVNSTGVDDADAAEVDSAATGRKLAVLSKDSVEMGHWSTELAPISAADVGHFEAGKWYLSIATPVEAGGALRGQIRAPGN
;
A
#
# COMPACT_ATOMS: atom_id res chain seq x y z
N PHE A 1 0.15 5.08 4.84
CA PHE A 1 0.62 3.68 5.11
C PHE A 1 1.80 3.35 4.19
N ALA A 2 2.17 2.07 3.99
CA ALA A 2 3.09 1.69 2.90
C ALA A 2 2.58 2.26 1.57
N GLY A 3 3.46 2.88 0.78
CA GLY A 3 3.06 3.63 -0.42
C GLY A 3 2.65 5.09 -0.16
N ALA A 4 2.73 5.57 1.08
CA ALA A 4 2.64 6.98 1.44
C ALA A 4 3.96 7.50 2.05
N THR A 5 4.09 8.81 2.12
CA THR A 5 5.19 9.49 2.84
C THR A 5 4.61 10.25 4.03
N GLY A 6 5.31 10.21 5.17
CA GLY A 6 4.92 10.91 6.40
C GLY A 6 6.05 11.78 6.96
N PRO A 7 5.79 12.54 8.04
CA PRO A 7 6.81 13.33 8.73
C PRO A 7 7.87 12.43 9.37
N ALA A 8 9.08 12.95 9.53
CA ALA A 8 10.12 12.28 10.31
C ALA A 8 9.73 12.24 11.79
N LEU A 9 9.79 11.07 12.41
CA LEU A 9 9.43 10.87 13.82
C LEU A 9 10.67 10.79 14.72
N ILE A 10 11.58 9.87 14.38
CA ILE A 10 12.85 9.63 15.10
C ILE A 10 13.97 9.65 14.08
N ARG A 11 15.04 10.38 14.38
CA ARG A 11 16.29 10.31 13.61
C ARG A 11 17.20 9.27 14.24
N LEU A 12 17.53 8.24 13.49
CA LEU A 12 18.50 7.22 13.92
C LEU A 12 19.92 7.80 13.94
N SER A 13 20.80 7.23 14.76
CA SER A 13 22.23 7.54 14.83
C SER A 13 23.09 6.32 14.51
N PRO A 14 24.30 6.48 13.96
CA PRO A 14 25.25 5.37 13.85
C PRO A 14 25.52 4.73 15.21
N SER A 15 25.62 3.39 15.25
CA SER A 15 25.94 2.66 16.48
C SER A 15 27.45 2.72 16.74
N GLY A 16 27.86 3.60 17.66
CA GLY A 16 29.27 3.86 17.95
C GLY A 16 30.06 4.23 16.69
N ASP A 17 31.14 3.49 16.43
CA ASP A 17 32.00 3.70 15.26
C ASP A 17 31.53 2.92 14.01
N ASN A 18 30.50 2.07 14.13
CA ASN A 18 29.97 1.30 13.01
C ASN A 18 29.00 2.14 12.17
N THR A 19 29.49 2.70 11.07
CA THR A 19 28.67 3.54 10.17
C THR A 19 27.63 2.77 9.35
N ALA A 20 27.68 1.44 9.36
CA ALA A 20 26.71 0.58 8.68
C ALA A 20 25.52 0.17 9.56
N GLU A 21 25.56 0.47 10.86
CA GLU A 21 24.51 0.11 11.82
C GLU A 21 23.91 1.38 12.41
N TRP A 22 22.59 1.43 12.47
CA TRP A 22 21.84 2.60 12.91
C TRP A 22 20.90 2.21 14.03
N GLU A 23 20.95 2.96 15.13
CA GLU A 23 20.18 2.71 16.34
C GLU A 23 19.21 3.85 16.62
N VAL A 24 18.16 3.51 17.37
CA VAL A 24 17.23 4.49 17.94
C VAL A 24 17.94 5.15 19.13
N PRO A 25 18.03 6.49 19.19
CA PRO A 25 18.62 7.18 20.34
C PRO A 25 17.92 6.77 21.65
N ALA A 26 18.69 6.61 22.73
CA ALA A 26 18.20 6.02 23.99
C ALA A 26 17.05 6.81 24.65
N ASP A 27 16.94 8.11 24.38
CA ASP A 27 15.91 9.01 24.89
C ASP A 27 14.77 9.27 23.89
N ALA A 28 14.79 8.61 22.72
CA ALA A 28 13.73 8.73 21.74
C ALA A 28 12.46 8.04 22.24
N LEU A 29 11.39 8.82 22.38
CA LEU A 29 10.08 8.35 22.80
C LEU A 29 9.05 8.59 21.70
N LEU A 30 8.15 7.63 21.53
CA LEU A 30 6.95 7.82 20.71
C LEU A 30 5.85 8.47 21.55
N THR A 31 5.11 9.40 20.95
CA THR A 31 3.84 9.87 21.52
C THR A 31 2.78 8.77 21.46
N ALA A 32 1.65 8.94 22.16
CA ALA A 32 0.54 7.99 22.11
C ALA A 32 -0.02 7.82 20.69
N GLU A 33 -0.08 8.91 19.92
CA GLU A 33 -0.53 8.90 18.52
C GLU A 33 0.48 8.15 17.63
N GLN A 34 1.78 8.35 17.87
CA GLN A 34 2.82 7.64 17.12
C GLN A 34 2.88 6.15 17.47
N LEU A 35 2.63 5.78 18.73
CA LEU A 35 2.50 4.39 19.15
C LEU A 35 1.27 3.74 18.51
N THR A 36 0.14 4.45 18.44
CA THR A 36 -1.04 4.01 17.70
C THR A 36 -0.69 3.80 16.22
N ALA A 37 0.01 4.75 15.60
CA ALA A 37 0.46 4.63 14.23
C ALA A 37 1.40 3.43 14.03
N LEU A 38 2.28 3.13 14.99
CA LEU A 38 3.13 1.95 14.99
C LEU A 38 2.29 0.67 15.02
N SER A 39 1.30 0.58 15.91
CA SER A 39 0.41 -0.58 16.03
C SER A 39 -0.43 -0.83 14.77
N GLN A 40 -0.72 0.23 14.00
CA GLN A 40 -1.41 0.16 12.70
C GLN A 40 -0.46 -0.13 11.54
N GLY A 41 0.85 -0.29 11.79
CA GLY A 41 1.86 -0.51 10.75
C GLY A 41 2.07 0.71 9.83
N LYS A 42 1.88 1.94 10.32
CA LYS A 42 2.10 3.18 9.54
C LYS A 42 3.57 3.62 9.51
N LEU A 43 4.38 3.19 10.48
CA LEU A 43 5.77 3.59 10.58
C LEU A 43 6.66 2.82 9.60
N TYR A 44 7.69 3.48 9.11
CA TYR A 44 8.72 2.90 8.25
C TYR A 44 10.08 3.52 8.57
N VAL A 45 11.14 2.78 8.29
CA VAL A 45 12.50 3.28 8.26
C VAL A 45 12.82 3.73 6.84
N ILE A 46 13.53 4.84 6.70
CA ILE A 46 13.99 5.36 5.41
C ILE A 46 15.47 5.73 5.49
N ALA A 47 16.25 5.21 4.56
CA ALA A 47 17.61 5.66 4.32
C ALA A 47 17.61 6.73 3.24
N THR A 48 18.27 7.86 3.48
CA THR A 48 18.38 8.97 2.52
C THR A 48 19.84 9.27 2.21
N SER A 49 20.07 9.90 1.06
CA SER A 49 21.38 10.43 0.69
C SER A 49 21.25 11.86 0.15
N ALA A 50 22.37 12.54 -0.08
CA ALA A 50 22.37 13.84 -0.73
C ALA A 50 21.81 13.79 -2.16
N ALA A 51 22.03 12.68 -2.88
CA ALA A 51 21.50 12.48 -4.23
C ALA A 51 20.01 12.13 -4.22
N ASN A 52 19.55 11.44 -3.17
CA ASN A 52 18.18 10.95 -3.02
C ASN A 52 17.59 11.41 -1.68
N PRO A 53 17.29 12.71 -1.51
CA PRO A 53 16.80 13.25 -0.24
C PRO A 53 15.40 12.73 0.10
N ARG A 54 14.62 12.26 -0.89
CA ARG A 54 13.30 11.64 -0.69
C ARG A 54 13.37 10.16 -0.28
N GLY A 55 14.58 9.60 -0.18
CA GLY A 55 14.88 8.23 0.21
C GLY A 55 15.45 7.37 -0.91
N GLU A 56 16.43 6.55 -0.55
CA GLU A 56 16.98 5.48 -1.38
C GLU A 56 16.30 4.14 -1.08
N ILE A 57 16.06 3.85 0.20
CA ILE A 57 15.52 2.58 0.67
C ILE A 57 14.46 2.84 1.73
N ARG A 58 13.34 2.11 1.67
CA ARG A 58 12.27 2.14 2.68
C ARG A 58 11.97 0.73 3.18
N GLY A 59 11.87 0.57 4.48
CA GLY A 59 11.42 -0.65 5.14
C GLY A 59 10.22 -0.36 6.04
N GLN A 60 9.07 -0.94 5.75
CA GLN A 60 7.89 -0.78 6.59
C GLN A 60 8.08 -1.51 7.93
N ILE A 61 7.65 -0.90 9.03
CA ILE A 61 7.58 -1.54 10.34
C ILE A 61 6.15 -2.05 10.49
N ALA A 62 5.98 -3.37 10.41
CA ALA A 62 4.69 -4.04 10.50
C ALA A 62 4.65 -4.93 11.75
N PRO A 63 3.73 -4.69 12.69
CA PRO A 63 3.44 -5.62 13.78
C PRO A 63 2.91 -6.97 13.27
N ASP A 64 2.95 -8.01 14.10
CA ASP A 64 2.55 -9.38 13.72
C ASP A 64 1.12 -9.50 13.16
N ASN A 65 0.19 -8.67 13.66
CA ASN A 65 -1.20 -8.64 13.19
C ASN A 65 -1.37 -7.86 11.87
N VAL A 66 -0.34 -7.13 11.42
CA VAL A 66 -0.38 -6.32 10.20
C VAL A 66 0.32 -7.04 9.06
N ALA A 67 -0.45 -7.43 8.04
CA ALA A 67 0.11 -7.97 6.81
C ALA A 67 0.42 -6.85 5.82
N LEU A 68 1.62 -6.85 5.27
CA LEU A 68 2.04 -5.97 4.17
C LEU A 68 2.38 -6.79 2.94
N THR A 69 1.73 -6.51 1.82
CA THR A 69 2.03 -7.15 0.53
C THR A 69 2.12 -6.12 -0.58
N PHE A 70 2.96 -6.40 -1.58
CA PHE A 70 3.08 -5.63 -2.80
C PHE A 70 2.61 -6.48 -3.96
N SER A 71 1.76 -5.92 -4.82
CA SER A 71 1.24 -6.61 -5.99
C SER A 71 1.42 -5.72 -7.22
N THR A 72 1.64 -6.34 -8.38
CA THR A 72 1.68 -5.62 -9.65
C THR A 72 0.30 -5.59 -10.28
N MET A 73 0.05 -4.55 -11.07
CA MET A 73 -1.11 -4.45 -11.95
C MET A 73 -0.67 -4.52 -13.40
N ALA A 74 -1.49 -5.16 -14.22
CA ALA A 74 -1.35 -5.22 -15.66
C ALA A 74 -2.69 -4.92 -16.34
N PRO A 75 -2.71 -4.59 -17.64
CA PRO A 75 -3.95 -4.45 -18.39
C PRO A 75 -4.79 -5.72 -18.28
N ALA A 76 -6.09 -5.55 -18.07
CA ALA A 76 -7.00 -6.69 -18.07
C ALA A 76 -7.01 -7.36 -19.45
N ALA A 77 -7.19 -8.68 -19.50
CA ALA A 77 -7.14 -9.42 -20.77
C ALA A 77 -8.22 -8.97 -21.77
N GLU A 78 -9.34 -8.46 -21.26
CA GLU A 78 -10.44 -7.91 -22.02
C GLU A 78 -10.24 -6.44 -22.45
N ALA A 79 -9.31 -5.70 -21.84
CA ALA A 79 -9.08 -4.29 -22.13
C ALA A 79 -8.39 -4.14 -23.49
N ARG A 80 -8.98 -3.33 -24.38
CA ARG A 80 -8.51 -3.10 -25.76
C ARG A 80 -8.01 -1.69 -25.99
N SER A 81 -8.47 -0.73 -25.18
CA SER A 81 -8.12 0.68 -25.30
C SER A 81 -6.92 1.11 -24.45
N VAL A 82 -6.32 0.17 -23.72
CA VAL A 82 -5.19 0.43 -22.80
C VAL A 82 -3.90 -0.08 -23.42
N SER A 83 -2.82 0.68 -23.27
CA SER A 83 -1.49 0.26 -23.72
C SER A 83 -1.05 -1.03 -23.00
N PRO A 84 -0.46 -2.01 -23.69
CA PRO A 84 0.16 -3.18 -23.05
C PRO A 84 1.28 -2.82 -22.07
N ALA A 85 1.84 -1.60 -22.15
CA ALA A 85 2.85 -1.09 -21.24
C ALA A 85 2.27 -0.37 -20.00
N ALA A 86 0.95 -0.19 -19.93
CA ALA A 86 0.29 0.35 -18.75
C ALA A 86 0.40 -0.66 -17.59
N GLY A 87 0.36 -0.16 -16.36
CA GLY A 87 0.50 -1.02 -15.19
C GLY A 87 0.51 -0.24 -13.90
N GLY A 88 0.91 -0.90 -12.82
CA GLY A 88 1.04 -0.23 -11.53
C GLY A 88 1.55 -1.15 -10.42
N VAL A 89 1.81 -0.55 -9.27
CA VAL A 89 2.16 -1.25 -8.04
C VAL A 89 1.15 -0.91 -6.96
N VAL A 90 0.66 -1.93 -6.27
CA VAL A 90 -0.28 -1.84 -5.16
C VAL A 90 0.46 -2.18 -3.88
N ALA A 91 0.51 -1.26 -2.93
CA ALA A 91 0.92 -1.51 -1.56
C ALA A 91 -0.33 -1.77 -0.71
N THR A 92 -0.44 -2.96 -0.12
CA THR A 92 -1.60 -3.38 0.67
C THR A 92 -1.20 -3.62 2.11
N THR A 93 -1.85 -2.90 3.04
CA THR A 93 -1.71 -3.10 4.49
C THR A 93 -3.04 -3.59 5.06
N VAL A 94 -3.03 -4.76 5.71
CA VAL A 94 -4.22 -5.34 6.36
C VAL A 94 -3.93 -5.53 7.84
N ASP A 95 -4.69 -4.87 8.71
CA ASP A 95 -4.71 -5.20 10.13
C ASP A 95 -5.73 -6.32 10.35
N LYS A 96 -5.23 -7.53 10.64
CA LYS A 96 -6.03 -8.74 10.80
C LYS A 96 -6.81 -8.79 12.12
N SER A 97 -6.42 -7.96 13.09
CA SER A 97 -7.08 -7.88 14.40
C SER A 97 -8.11 -6.75 14.44
N ALA A 98 -7.77 -5.60 13.87
CA ALA A 98 -8.68 -4.45 13.78
C ALA A 98 -9.66 -4.54 12.60
N TYR A 99 -9.46 -5.50 11.69
CA TYR A 99 -10.22 -5.67 10.46
C TYR A 99 -10.26 -4.37 9.62
N THR A 100 -9.07 -3.87 9.30
CA THR A 100 -8.94 -2.68 8.44
C THR A 100 -8.02 -2.93 7.25
N LEU A 101 -8.34 -2.26 6.14
CA LEU A 101 -7.63 -2.30 4.88
C LEU A 101 -7.13 -0.90 4.51
N SER A 102 -5.84 -0.76 4.26
CA SER A 102 -5.24 0.42 3.64
C SER A 102 -4.53 0.03 2.34
N ILE A 103 -4.80 0.75 1.26
CA ILE A 103 -4.18 0.55 -0.04
C ILE A 103 -3.59 1.88 -0.52
N HIS A 104 -2.39 1.80 -1.10
CA HIS A 104 -1.89 2.82 -2.02
C HIS A 104 -1.52 2.17 -3.35
N VAL A 105 -1.87 2.82 -4.45
CA VAL A 105 -1.54 2.40 -5.81
C VAL A 105 -0.74 3.50 -6.48
N ASN A 106 0.25 3.13 -7.29
CA ASN A 106 0.82 4.01 -8.30
C ASN A 106 0.67 3.32 -9.66
N SER A 107 -0.15 3.88 -10.54
CA SER A 107 -0.41 3.39 -11.90
C SER A 107 0.14 4.31 -12.97
N THR A 108 0.42 3.76 -14.15
CA THR A 108 0.84 4.49 -15.34
C THR A 108 0.07 4.00 -16.57
N GLY A 109 -0.10 4.87 -17.58
CA GLY A 109 -0.74 4.51 -18.85
C GLY A 109 -2.27 4.40 -18.80
N VAL A 110 -2.89 4.95 -17.76
CA VAL A 110 -4.36 5.05 -17.56
C VAL A 110 -4.73 6.42 -16.99
N ASP A 111 -4.22 7.49 -17.61
CA ASP A 111 -4.33 8.85 -17.07
C ASP A 111 -5.80 9.33 -16.95
N ASP A 112 -6.67 8.83 -17.82
CA ASP A 112 -8.12 9.08 -17.83
C ASP A 112 -8.91 8.21 -16.84
N ALA A 113 -8.25 7.35 -16.05
CA ALA A 113 -8.92 6.51 -15.07
C ALA A 113 -9.74 7.33 -14.07
N ASP A 114 -10.95 6.89 -13.77
CA ASP A 114 -11.93 7.61 -12.95
C ASP A 114 -12.46 6.79 -11.77
N ALA A 115 -12.13 5.50 -11.70
CA ALA A 115 -12.45 4.65 -10.56
C ALA A 115 -11.34 3.63 -10.25
N ALA A 116 -11.16 3.36 -8.96
CA ALA A 116 -10.32 2.28 -8.47
C ALA A 116 -10.95 1.62 -7.24
N GLU A 117 -10.93 0.29 -7.17
CA GLU A 117 -11.59 -0.47 -6.12
C GLU A 117 -10.93 -1.81 -5.82
N VAL A 118 -11.13 -2.28 -4.59
CA VAL A 118 -10.78 -3.63 -4.16
C VAL A 118 -12.04 -4.46 -4.03
N ASP A 119 -12.01 -5.65 -4.60
CA ASP A 119 -13.12 -6.60 -4.58
C ASP A 119 -12.69 -7.97 -4.07
N SER A 120 -13.67 -8.70 -3.54
CA SER A 120 -13.52 -10.11 -3.16
C SER A 120 -14.08 -11.01 -4.26
N ALA A 121 -13.22 -11.76 -4.93
CA ALA A 121 -13.60 -12.82 -5.87
C ALA A 121 -14.37 -13.97 -5.19
N ALA A 122 -14.24 -14.13 -3.86
CA ALA A 122 -14.98 -15.14 -3.13
C ALA A 122 -16.48 -14.80 -2.98
N THR A 123 -16.81 -13.50 -2.93
CA THR A 123 -18.16 -13.03 -2.63
C THR A 123 -18.76 -12.12 -3.71
N GLY A 124 -17.97 -11.67 -4.68
CA GLY A 124 -18.34 -10.65 -5.67
C GLY A 124 -18.57 -9.26 -5.05
N ARG A 125 -18.12 -9.04 -3.81
CA ARG A 125 -18.40 -7.80 -3.07
C ARG A 125 -17.22 -6.85 -3.17
N LYS A 126 -17.55 -5.56 -3.34
CA LYS A 126 -16.64 -4.44 -3.16
C LYS A 126 -16.23 -4.26 -1.70
N LEU A 127 -14.94 -4.32 -1.44
CA LEU A 127 -14.34 -4.16 -0.12
C LEU A 127 -14.02 -2.69 0.17
N ALA A 128 -13.47 -1.97 -0.81
CA ALA A 128 -13.15 -0.55 -0.66
C ALA A 128 -13.12 0.16 -2.02
N VAL A 129 -13.49 1.44 -2.00
CA VAL A 129 -13.26 2.38 -3.11
C VAL A 129 -12.05 3.25 -2.76
N LEU A 130 -11.19 3.51 -3.74
CA LEU A 130 -10.02 4.36 -3.59
C LEU A 130 -10.30 5.75 -4.15
N SER A 131 -9.69 6.76 -3.52
CA SER A 131 -9.68 8.14 -4.00
C SER A 131 -8.43 8.39 -4.85
N LYS A 132 -8.62 9.06 -6.00
CA LYS A 132 -7.53 9.54 -6.86
C LYS A 132 -6.85 10.73 -6.20
N ASP A 133 -5.52 10.75 -6.21
CA ASP A 133 -4.77 11.95 -5.83
C ASP A 133 -4.96 13.04 -6.91
N SER A 134 -5.13 14.28 -6.47
CA SER A 134 -5.43 15.41 -7.36
C SER A 134 -4.20 15.98 -8.06
N VAL A 135 -3.00 15.61 -7.61
CA VAL A 135 -1.71 16.06 -8.13
C VAL A 135 -1.02 14.90 -8.84
N GLU A 136 -0.92 13.75 -8.18
CA GLU A 136 -0.33 12.54 -8.73
C GLU A 136 -1.43 11.67 -9.34
N MET A 137 -1.82 11.93 -10.59
CA MET A 137 -2.98 11.26 -11.24
C MET A 137 -2.88 9.72 -11.30
N GLY A 138 -1.68 9.16 -11.17
CA GLY A 138 -1.47 7.71 -11.07
C GLY A 138 -1.65 7.16 -9.64
N HIS A 139 -1.73 8.03 -8.64
CA HIS A 139 -1.85 7.63 -7.24
C HIS A 139 -3.32 7.50 -6.82
N TRP A 140 -3.63 6.35 -6.24
CA TRP A 140 -4.94 6.05 -5.67
C TRP A 140 -4.77 5.53 -4.26
N SER A 141 -5.66 5.88 -3.35
CA SER A 141 -5.57 5.35 -1.99
C SER A 141 -6.90 5.24 -1.26
N THR A 142 -6.91 4.33 -0.29
CA THR A 142 -7.91 4.24 0.77
C THR A 142 -7.18 3.86 2.05
N GLU A 143 -7.56 4.44 3.17
CA GLU A 143 -6.89 4.18 4.45
C GLU A 143 -7.92 3.75 5.49
N LEU A 144 -7.60 2.69 6.24
CA LEU A 144 -8.41 2.18 7.33
C LEU A 144 -9.87 1.84 6.93
N ALA A 145 -10.07 1.39 5.69
CA ALA A 145 -11.37 0.92 5.23
C ALA A 145 -11.79 -0.30 6.08
N PRO A 146 -13.01 -0.32 6.64
CA PRO A 146 -13.46 -1.43 7.45
C PRO A 146 -13.68 -2.67 6.58
N ILE A 147 -13.19 -3.80 7.05
CA ILE A 147 -13.44 -5.13 6.49
C ILE A 147 -14.00 -6.04 7.60
N SER A 148 -14.39 -7.25 7.25
CA SER A 148 -14.83 -8.27 8.21
C SER A 148 -13.76 -9.33 8.45
N ALA A 149 -13.91 -10.11 9.51
CA ALA A 149 -13.09 -11.29 9.76
C ALA A 149 -13.14 -12.29 8.59
N ALA A 150 -14.30 -12.46 7.95
CA ALA A 150 -14.44 -13.31 6.77
C ALA A 150 -13.61 -12.79 5.59
N ASP A 151 -13.55 -11.46 5.42
CA ASP A 151 -12.72 -10.88 4.37
C ASP A 151 -11.23 -11.14 4.63
N VAL A 152 -10.76 -11.08 5.88
CA VAL A 152 -9.36 -11.45 6.20
C VAL A 152 -9.06 -12.88 5.78
N GLY A 153 -9.98 -13.83 6.00
CA GLY A 153 -9.85 -15.19 5.49
C GLY A 153 -9.77 -15.25 3.95
N HIS A 154 -10.53 -14.40 3.25
CA HIS A 154 -10.45 -14.28 1.79
C HIS A 154 -9.12 -13.65 1.31
N PHE A 155 -8.56 -12.70 2.05
CA PHE A 155 -7.23 -12.14 1.79
C PHE A 155 -6.15 -13.21 1.92
N GLU A 156 -6.18 -13.99 3.00
CA GLU A 156 -5.26 -15.11 3.21
C GLU A 156 -5.40 -16.17 2.12
N ALA A 157 -6.61 -16.43 1.63
CA ALA A 157 -6.87 -17.34 0.52
C ALA A 157 -6.56 -16.76 -0.88
N GLY A 158 -6.00 -15.55 -0.97
CA GLY A 158 -5.68 -14.89 -2.23
C GLY A 158 -6.91 -14.66 -3.11
N LYS A 159 -8.01 -14.19 -2.51
CA LYS A 159 -9.30 -13.96 -3.19
C LYS A 159 -9.63 -12.50 -3.40
N TRP A 160 -8.71 -11.59 -3.11
CA TRP A 160 -8.92 -10.17 -3.34
C TRP A 160 -8.20 -9.69 -4.58
N TYR A 161 -8.81 -8.79 -5.33
CA TYR A 161 -8.14 -8.13 -6.44
C TYR A 161 -8.44 -6.64 -6.41
N LEU A 162 -7.53 -5.87 -6.98
CA LEU A 162 -7.73 -4.45 -7.22
C LEU A 162 -7.98 -4.24 -8.71
N SER A 163 -8.90 -3.35 -9.05
CA SER A 163 -9.11 -2.88 -10.40
C SER A 163 -9.03 -1.36 -10.49
N ILE A 164 -8.53 -0.85 -11.62
CA ILE A 164 -8.63 0.56 -12.02
C ILE A 164 -9.41 0.59 -13.32
N ALA A 165 -10.45 1.41 -13.41
CA ALA A 165 -11.28 1.58 -14.58
C ALA A 165 -11.05 2.93 -15.25
N THR A 166 -11.26 2.97 -16.56
CA THR A 166 -11.35 4.20 -17.35
C THR A 166 -12.79 4.33 -17.90
N PRO A 167 -13.21 5.51 -18.39
CA PRO A 167 -14.52 5.68 -18.99
C PRO A 167 -14.83 4.69 -20.12
N VAL A 168 -13.80 4.22 -20.84
CA VAL A 168 -13.94 3.24 -21.93
C VAL A 168 -13.90 1.80 -21.40
N GLU A 169 -13.00 1.50 -20.46
CA GLU A 169 -12.80 0.17 -19.90
C GLU A 169 -13.38 0.09 -18.47
N ALA A 170 -14.70 0.29 -18.36
CA ALA A 170 -15.40 0.36 -17.08
C ALA A 170 -15.34 -0.95 -16.26
N GLY A 171 -15.08 -2.10 -16.92
CA GLY A 171 -14.88 -3.39 -16.25
C GLY A 171 -13.50 -3.57 -15.59
N GLY A 172 -12.62 -2.58 -15.73
CA GLY A 172 -11.24 -2.61 -15.23
C GLY A 172 -10.24 -2.56 -16.36
N ALA A 173 -9.65 -1.38 -16.59
CA ALA A 173 -8.51 -1.15 -17.46
C ALA A 173 -7.26 -1.88 -16.97
N LEU A 174 -6.97 -1.81 -15.66
CA LEU A 174 -5.89 -2.55 -15.00
C LEU A 174 -6.46 -3.47 -13.92
N ARG A 175 -5.84 -4.63 -13.71
CA ARG A 175 -6.12 -5.52 -12.57
C ARG A 175 -4.84 -6.03 -11.90
N GLY A 176 -4.92 -6.21 -10.59
CA GLY A 176 -3.86 -6.81 -9.78
C GLY A 176 -4.43 -7.76 -8.73
N GLN A 177 -3.97 -9.00 -8.72
CA GLN A 177 -4.34 -9.97 -7.69
C GLN A 177 -3.60 -9.63 -6.39
N ILE A 178 -4.34 -9.50 -5.29
CA ILE A 178 -3.77 -9.32 -3.95
C ILE A 178 -3.63 -10.69 -3.28
N ARG A 179 -2.46 -10.95 -2.71
CA ARG A 179 -2.13 -12.17 -1.98
C ARG A 179 -1.47 -11.85 -0.66
N ALA A 180 -1.87 -12.56 0.40
CA ALA A 180 -1.19 -12.48 1.67
C ALA A 180 0.30 -12.86 1.53
N PRO A 181 1.20 -12.27 2.34
CA PRO A 181 2.62 -12.61 2.32
C PRO A 181 2.85 -14.12 2.53
N GLY A 182 3.70 -14.72 1.70
CA GLY A 182 4.03 -16.15 1.79
C GLY A 182 3.14 -17.09 0.98
N ASN A 183 2.19 -16.58 0.18
CA ASN A 183 1.30 -17.33 -0.73
C ASN A 183 1.52 -17.02 -2.22
#